data_AF-A0A4R0GPT9-F1
#
_entry.id   AF-A0A4R0GPT9-F1
#
_cell.length_a   1.000
_cell.length_b   1.000
_cell.length_c   1.000
_cell.angle_alpha   90.00
_cell.angle_beta   90.00
_cell.angle_gamma   90.00
#
_symmetry.space_group_name_H-M   'P 1'
#
loop_
_entity.id
_entity.type
_entity.pdbx_description
1 polymer ?
#
loop_
_entity_poly.entity_id
_entity_poly.type
_entity_poly.pdbx_seq_one_letter_code
_entity_poly.pdbx_strand_id
1 'polypeptide(L)' 'MLDHWDLIEADLHSEYGVDLDEPGILQQRTWRWLSTRIAGLLSADTRLARALSPEPEVPEGWRR' A
#
# COMPACT_ATOMS: atom_id res chain seq x y z
N MET A 1 -4.44 -5.56 -14.50
CA MET A 1 -4.43 -4.42 -13.56
C MET A 1 -3.73 -4.91 -12.31
N LEU A 2 -2.88 -4.11 -11.67
CA LEU A 2 -2.38 -4.47 -10.34
C LEU A 2 -3.51 -4.11 -9.37
N ASP A 3 -4.15 -5.09 -8.75
CA ASP A 3 -5.46 -4.97 -8.09
C ASP A 3 -5.55 -3.89 -6.98
N HIS A 4 -4.41 -3.37 -6.52
CA HIS A 4 -4.33 -2.37 -5.45
C HIS A 4 -3.43 -1.17 -5.77
N TRP A 5 -3.15 -0.89 -7.05
CA TRP A 5 -2.26 0.22 -7.42
C TRP A 5 -2.76 1.58 -6.92
N ASP A 6 -4.07 1.84 -7.02
CA ASP A 6 -4.69 3.07 -6.53
C ASP A 6 -4.48 3.26 -5.01
N LEU A 7 -4.44 2.16 -4.24
CA LEU A 7 -4.15 2.22 -2.80
C LEU A 7 -2.68 2.54 -2.53
N ILE A 8 -1.77 2.02 -3.36
CA ILE A 8 -0.35 2.37 -3.29
C ILE A 8 -0.16 3.87 -3.55
N GLU A 9 -0.76 4.41 -4.60
CA GLU A 9 -0.69 5.85 -4.92
C GLU A 9 -1.24 6.71 -3.79
N ALA A 10 -2.43 6.39 -3.28
CA ALA A 10 -3.07 7.14 -2.20
C ALA A 10 -2.23 7.11 -0.90
N ASP A 11 -1.71 5.95 -0.52
CA ASP A 11 -0.94 5.80 0.71
C ASP A 11 0.49 6.35 0.56
N LEU A 12 1.12 6.28 -0.62
CA LEU A 12 2.38 6.98 -0.90
C LEU A 12 2.21 8.49 -0.72
N HIS A 13 1.10 9.04 -1.21
CA HIS A 13 0.80 10.46 -1.04
C HIS A 13 0.54 10.79 0.43
N SER A 14 -0.31 10.04 1.15
CA SER A 14 -0.67 10.39 2.53
C SER A 14 0.45 10.18 3.54
N GLU A 15 1.21 9.09 3.43
CA GLU A 15 2.21 8.72 4.44
C GLU A 15 3.60 9.32 4.16
N TYR A 16 3.93 9.56 2.89
CA TYR A 16 5.26 10.01 2.49
C TYR A 16 5.27 11.33 1.70
N GLY A 17 4.11 11.88 1.35
CA GLY A 17 4.03 13.05 0.47
C GLY A 17 4.55 12.78 -0.94
N VAL A 18 4.49 11.53 -1.39
CA VAL A 18 4.96 11.10 -2.71
C VAL A 18 3.78 11.03 -3.67
N ASP A 19 3.77 11.90 -4.66
CA ASP A 19 2.81 11.87 -5.77
C ASP A 19 3.44 11.18 -6.98
N LEU A 20 2.87 10.05 -7.42
CA LEU A 20 3.40 9.31 -8.58
C LEU A 20 3.06 10.00 -9.92
N ASP A 21 2.10 10.91 -9.94
CA ASP A 21 1.81 11.75 -11.11
C ASP A 21 2.83 12.89 -11.27
N GLU A 22 3.71 13.11 -10.29
CA GLU A 22 4.79 14.10 -10.41
C GLU A 22 5.72 13.74 -11.59
N PRO A 23 5.82 14.60 -12.62
CA PRO A 23 6.59 14.29 -13.81
C PRO A 23 8.05 14.01 -13.49
N GLY A 24 8.55 12.86 -13.95
CA GLY A 24 9.97 12.52 -13.78
C GLY A 24 10.28 11.75 -12.49
N ILE A 25 9.34 11.59 -11.55
CA ILE A 25 9.66 11.03 -10.22
C ILE A 25 10.19 9.60 -10.31
N LEU A 26 9.55 8.75 -11.12
CA LEU A 26 9.96 7.35 -11.30
C LEU A 26 11.21 7.22 -12.18
N GLN A 27 11.52 8.21 -13.02
CA GLN A 27 12.75 8.22 -13.82
C GLN A 27 13.97 8.65 -12.99
N GLN A 28 13.77 9.48 -11.97
CA GLN A 28 14.83 10.01 -11.10
C GLN A 28 15.15 9.11 -9.90
N ARG A 29 14.29 8.14 -9.60
CA ARG A 29 14.41 7.26 -8.44
C ARG A 29 14.66 5.82 -8.87
N THR A 30 15.37 5.07 -8.05
CA THR A 30 15.62 3.66 -8.31
C THR A 30 14.39 2.83 -7.95
N TRP A 31 14.24 1.64 -8.54
CA TRP A 31 13.20 0.70 -8.11
C TRP A 31 13.25 0.40 -6.60
N ARG A 32 14.46 0.29 -6.03
CA ARG A 32 14.66 0.09 -4.59
C ARG A 32 14.03 1.20 -3.75
N TRP A 33 14.05 2.45 -4.23
CA TRP A 33 13.45 3.59 -3.52
C TRP A 33 11.94 3.44 -3.40
N LEU A 34 11.28 2.99 -4.47
CA LEU A 34 9.84 2.75 -4.49
C LEU A 34 9.47 1.50 -3.70
N SER A 35 10.16 0.38 -3.92
CA SER A 35 9.87 -0.89 -3.25
C SER A 35 10.01 -0.82 -1.73
N THR A 36 10.99 -0.05 -1.22
CA THR A 36 11.17 0.16 0.22
C THR A 36 10.00 0.93 0.84
N ARG A 37 9.41 1.89 0.12
CA ARG A 37 8.24 2.63 0.59
C ARG A 37 6.99 1.76 0.57
N ILE A 38 6.78 0.99 -0.50
CA ILE A 38 5.68 0.02 -0.57
C ILE A 38 5.77 -0.99 0.58
N ALA A 39 6.97 -1.51 0.88
CA ALA A 39 7.17 -2.37 2.05
C ALA A 39 6.87 -1.66 3.38
N GLY A 40 7.21 -0.37 3.49
CA GLY A 40 6.83 0.47 4.62
C GLY A 40 5.31 0.60 4.79
N LEU A 41 4.58 0.81 3.68
CA LEU A 41 3.11 0.87 3.69
C LEU A 41 2.50 -0.44 4.22
N LEU A 42 3.03 -1.59 3.80
CA LEU A 42 2.59 -2.90 4.28
C LEU A 42 2.91 -3.17 5.76
N SER A 43 3.85 -2.41 6.34
CA SER A 43 4.29 -2.57 7.74
C SER A 43 3.58 -1.62 8.70
N ALA A 44 2.70 -0.74 8.20
CA ALA A 44 1.97 0.26 8.96
C ALA A 44 0.45 0.08 8.78
N ASP A 45 -0.36 0.79 9.58
CA ASP A 45 -1.83 0.76 9.46
C ASP A 45 -2.33 1.63 8.29
N THR A 46 -2.05 1.15 7.07
CA THR A 46 -2.40 1.82 5.81
C THR A 46 -3.60 1.17 5.13
N ARG A 47 -4.17 1.83 4.12
CA ARG A 47 -5.30 1.27 3.35
C ARG A 47 -4.84 0.03 2.60
N LEU A 48 -3.64 0.06 2.02
CA LEU A 48 -2.98 -1.05 1.36
C LEU A 48 -2.78 -2.23 2.33
N ALA A 49 -2.25 -1.98 3.53
CA ALA A 49 -2.02 -3.04 4.52
C ALA A 49 -3.34 -3.70 4.95
N ARG A 50 -4.40 -2.91 5.16
CA ARG A 50 -5.74 -3.43 5.50
C ARG A 50 -6.36 -4.24 4.36
N ALA A 51 -6.22 -3.77 3.11
CA ALA A 51 -6.75 -4.47 1.95
C ALA A 51 -6.07 -5.83 1.70
N LEU A 52 -4.81 -5.98 2.09
CA LEU A 52 -4.02 -7.20 1.94
C LEU A 52 -3.99 -8.07 3.20
N SER A 53 -4.54 -7.58 4.31
CA SER A 53 -4.65 -8.38 5.53
C SER A 53 -5.75 -9.42 5.36
N PRO A 54 -5.50 -10.71 5.67
CA PRO A 54 -6.55 -11.72 5.65
C PRO A 54 -7.65 -11.31 6.63
N GLU A 55 -8.92 -11.52 6.25
CA GLU A 55 -10.01 -11.39 7.21
C GLU A 55 -9.73 -12.32 8.39
N PRO A 56 -9.93 -11.88 9.63
CA PRO A 56 -9.79 -12.75 10.78
C PRO A 56 -10.75 -13.94 10.59
N GLU A 57 -10.23 -15.17 10.66
CA GLU A 57 -11.06 -16.36 10.71
C GLU A 57 -12.01 -16.22 11.90
N VAL A 58 -13.28 -15.92 11.62
CA VAL A 58 -14.31 -15.93 12.65
C VAL A 58 -14.58 -17.40 12.94
N PRO A 59 -14.28 -17.91 14.15
CA PRO A 59 -14.54 -19.31 14.47
C PRO A 59 -16.00 -19.62 14.20
N GLU A 60 -16.27 -20.72 13.50
CA GLU A 60 -17.59 -21.06 12.94
C GLU A 60 -18.71 -21.07 14.00
N GLY A 61 -18.35 -21.28 15.28
CA GLY A 61 -19.25 -21.26 16.43
C GLY A 61 -19.64 -19.87 16.96
N TRP A 62 -19.04 -18.78 16.50
CA TRP A 62 -19.38 -17.40 16.92
C TRP A 62 -20.42 -16.73 16.01
N ARG A 63 -20.84 -17.40 14.91
CA ARG A 63 -21.87 -16.88 14.00
C ARG A 63 -23.31 -17.07 14.53
N ARG A 64 -23.51 -17.43 15.81
CA ARG A 64 -24.84 -17.56 16.44
C ARG A 64 -24.87 -17.06 17.87
#